data_AF-A0A8I1UCH7-F1
#
_entry.id   AF-A0A8I1UCH7-F1
#
_cell.length_a   1.000
_cell.length_b   1.000
_cell.length_c   1.000
_cell.angle_alpha   90.00
_cell.angle_beta   90.00
_cell.angle_gamma   90.00
#
_symmetry.space_group_name_H-M   'P 1'
#
loop_
_entity.id
_entity.type
_entity.pdbx_description
1 polymer ?
#
loop_
_entity_poly.entity_id
_entity_poly.type
_entity_poly.pdbx_seq_one_letter_code
_entity_poly.pdbx_strand_id
1 'polypeptide(L)'
;MPLPNRVRPDGMLFADPARGILFGNRGGRFHDPLTRALPHRIQASRQWICCVLSFKGRRHQVWGRGYTDLFFCDEVTAFAAGHRPCMECRRRDALAYRDALVQGLGLARTPRFPDIDRILDGERRSDREKRTHRLPAAELPDGAMLLSEQGDAFLALRGDTALLWSPSGYAGRCARPSGIVTVLTPPATLAALAHGYRPLWHPSAEALEPSAARGG
;
A
#
# COMPACT_ATOMS: atom_id res chain seq x y z
N MET A 1 -2.95 -18.53 17.04
CA MET A 1 -3.17 -17.09 16.79
C MET A 1 -2.39 -16.67 15.56
N PRO A 2 -2.93 -15.80 14.70
CA PRO A 2 -2.19 -15.28 13.55
C PRO A 2 -0.97 -14.45 14.02
N LEU A 3 0.10 -14.45 13.22
CA LEU A 3 1.25 -13.57 13.45
C LEU A 3 0.87 -12.11 13.21
N PRO A 4 1.51 -11.15 13.90
CA PRO A 4 1.28 -9.72 13.67
C PRO A 4 1.99 -9.25 12.40
N ASN A 5 1.55 -9.76 11.25
CA ASN A 5 2.16 -9.55 9.94
C ASN A 5 1.19 -9.00 8.89
N ARG A 6 0.01 -8.54 9.32
CA ARG A 6 -0.92 -7.81 8.45
C ARG A 6 -0.62 -6.33 8.58
N VAL A 7 -0.73 -5.62 7.46
CA VAL A 7 -0.35 -4.22 7.39
C VAL A 7 -1.60 -3.37 7.21
N ARG A 8 -1.80 -2.43 8.13
CA ARG A 8 -2.80 -1.36 8.01
C ARG A 8 -2.33 -0.30 6.98
N PRO A 9 -3.23 0.54 6.45
CA PRO A 9 -2.89 1.67 5.59
C PRO A 9 -1.86 2.65 6.17
N ASP A 10 -1.85 2.82 7.49
CA ASP A 10 -0.85 3.63 8.21
C ASP A 10 0.51 2.93 8.39
N GLY A 11 0.65 1.68 7.93
CA GLY A 11 1.86 0.89 8.09
C GLY A 11 2.01 0.22 9.47
N MET A 12 1.03 0.28 10.36
CA MET A 12 1.05 -0.51 11.59
C MET A 12 0.88 -2.00 11.30
N LEU A 13 1.55 -2.83 12.10
CA LEU A 13 1.45 -4.29 12.03
C LEU A 13 0.47 -4.80 13.08
N PHE A 14 -0.40 -5.73 12.69
CA PHE A 14 -1.39 -6.32 13.58
C PHE A 14 -1.65 -7.79 13.21
N ALA A 15 -2.24 -8.53 14.15
CA ALA A 15 -2.55 -9.94 14.02
C ALA A 15 -4.00 -10.13 13.55
N ASP A 16 -4.18 -10.76 12.39
CA ASP A 16 -5.49 -10.99 11.78
C ASP A 16 -5.42 -12.21 10.83
N PRO A 17 -6.47 -13.03 10.72
CA PRO A 17 -6.48 -14.20 9.83
C PRO A 17 -6.54 -13.84 8.33
N ALA A 18 -6.95 -12.63 7.95
CA ALA A 18 -7.09 -12.19 6.56
C ALA A 18 -5.80 -12.44 5.78
N ARG A 19 -5.95 -13.03 4.59
CA ARG A 19 -4.80 -13.35 3.73
C ARG A 19 -4.37 -12.15 2.89
N GLY A 20 -5.34 -11.32 2.48
CA GLY A 20 -5.12 -10.29 1.46
C GLY A 20 -4.72 -10.88 0.11
N ILE A 21 -4.41 -10.02 -0.86
CA ILE A 21 -3.98 -10.45 -2.20
C ILE A 21 -2.51 -10.20 -2.50
N LEU A 22 -1.79 -9.50 -1.61
CA LEU A 22 -0.37 -9.24 -1.76
C LEU A 22 0.44 -9.60 -0.52
N PHE A 23 1.68 -9.98 -0.81
CA PHE A 23 2.74 -10.23 0.15
C PHE A 23 3.77 -9.09 0.06
N GLY A 24 4.70 -8.97 0.99
CA GLY A 24 5.82 -8.04 0.88
C GLY A 24 6.73 -8.06 2.10
N ASN A 25 7.69 -7.14 2.12
CA ASN A 25 8.61 -6.99 3.24
C ASN A 25 9.12 -5.54 3.34
N ARG A 26 9.84 -5.26 4.43
CA ARG A 26 10.51 -3.98 4.68
C ARG A 26 12.02 -4.13 4.66
N GLY A 27 12.53 -4.78 3.62
CA GLY A 27 13.97 -4.84 3.32
C GLY A 27 14.75 -5.98 3.96
N GLY A 28 14.08 -6.90 4.67
CA GLY A 28 14.77 -7.99 5.37
C GLY A 28 14.08 -8.44 6.66
N ARG A 29 14.84 -9.09 7.53
CA ARG A 29 14.37 -9.64 8.80
C ARG A 29 14.38 -8.59 9.90
N PHE A 30 13.24 -8.41 10.53
CA PHE A 30 13.05 -7.67 11.77
C PHE A 30 12.05 -8.40 12.66
N HIS A 31 12.01 -9.73 12.63
CA HIS A 31 11.34 -10.53 13.65
C HIS A 31 12.39 -11.45 14.27
N ASP A 32 12.14 -11.94 15.47
CA ASP A 32 12.90 -13.04 16.05
C ASP A 32 12.39 -14.37 15.46
N PRO A 33 13.21 -15.15 14.74
CA PRO A 33 12.75 -16.39 14.10
C PRO A 33 12.43 -17.53 15.10
N LEU A 34 12.90 -17.44 16.35
CA LEU A 34 12.61 -18.44 17.39
C LEU A 34 11.29 -18.13 18.07
N THR A 35 11.12 -16.89 18.54
CA THR A 35 9.93 -16.46 19.29
C THR A 35 8.81 -15.94 18.39
N ARG A 36 9.13 -15.61 17.13
CA ARG A 36 8.25 -14.89 16.18
C ARG A 36 7.73 -13.57 16.74
N ALA A 37 8.51 -12.93 17.60
CA ALA A 37 8.21 -11.61 18.14
C ALA A 37 8.75 -10.51 17.22
N LEU A 38 8.08 -9.36 17.22
CA LEU A 38 8.60 -8.14 16.62
C LEU A 38 9.52 -7.42 17.64
N PRO A 39 10.74 -7.00 17.24
CA PRO A 39 11.59 -6.11 18.02
C PRO A 39 11.04 -4.67 17.94
N HIS A 40 11.67 -3.73 18.65
CA HIS A 40 11.36 -2.29 18.53
C HIS A 40 11.55 -1.71 17.12
N ARG A 41 12.22 -2.43 16.21
CA ARG A 41 12.46 -2.01 14.84
C ARG A 41 11.35 -2.51 13.92
N ILE A 42 10.80 -1.62 13.09
CA ILE A 42 9.65 -1.92 12.20
C ILE A 42 10.03 -2.14 10.72
N GLN A 43 11.33 -2.20 10.40
CA GLN A 43 11.88 -2.36 9.04
C GLN A 43 13.34 -2.79 9.09
N ALA A 44 13.86 -3.48 8.07
CA ALA A 44 15.27 -3.83 7.92
C ALA A 44 16.06 -2.91 6.96
N SER A 45 15.39 -2.27 6.00
CA SER A 45 15.96 -1.23 5.13
C SER A 45 14.87 -0.32 4.58
N ARG A 46 15.23 0.60 3.67
CA ARG A 46 14.29 1.48 2.95
C ARG A 46 13.53 0.76 1.83
N GLN A 47 13.95 -0.45 1.48
CA GLN A 47 13.35 -1.24 0.40
C GLN A 47 12.06 -1.89 0.91
N TRP A 48 10.97 -1.12 0.95
CA TRP A 48 9.66 -1.68 1.25
C TRP A 48 8.97 -2.02 -0.04
N ILE A 49 8.71 -3.30 -0.22
CA ILE A 49 8.23 -3.85 -1.49
C ILE A 49 6.98 -4.68 -1.26
N CYS A 50 6.04 -4.60 -2.20
CA CYS A 50 4.93 -5.53 -2.31
C CYS A 50 5.14 -6.47 -3.51
N CYS A 51 4.80 -7.72 -3.29
CA CYS A 51 5.11 -8.91 -4.08
C CYS A 51 3.84 -9.72 -4.32
N VAL A 52 3.86 -10.58 -5.32
CA VAL A 52 2.82 -11.60 -5.49
C VAL A 52 2.91 -12.65 -4.37
N LEU A 53 1.78 -13.30 -4.08
CA LEU A 53 1.72 -14.37 -3.06
C LEU A 53 2.45 -15.67 -3.48
N SER A 54 2.61 -15.90 -4.78
CA SER A 54 3.28 -17.09 -5.33
C SER A 54 4.17 -16.72 -6.50
N PHE A 55 5.43 -17.15 -6.45
CA PHE A 55 6.41 -16.87 -7.50
C PHE A 55 7.36 -18.05 -7.69
N LYS A 56 7.44 -18.58 -8.92
CA LYS A 56 8.35 -19.66 -9.32
C LYS A 56 8.29 -20.91 -8.41
N GLY A 57 7.13 -21.21 -7.83
CA GLY A 57 6.96 -22.34 -6.91
C GLY A 57 7.80 -22.26 -5.63
N ARG A 58 8.40 -21.10 -5.31
CA ARG A 58 9.23 -20.93 -4.11
C ARG A 58 8.36 -21.04 -2.87
N ARG A 59 8.88 -21.73 -1.86
CA ARG A 59 8.26 -21.88 -0.54
C ARG A 59 9.26 -21.49 0.53
N HIS A 60 8.81 -20.74 1.52
CA HIS A 60 9.58 -20.49 2.73
C HIS A 60 8.64 -20.43 3.93
N GLN A 61 9.20 -20.64 5.11
CA GLN A 61 8.46 -20.52 6.35
C GLN A 61 8.22 -19.04 6.66
N VAL A 62 6.96 -18.66 6.85
CA VAL A 62 6.58 -17.31 7.29
C VAL A 62 7.24 -17.03 8.64
N TRP A 63 7.96 -15.91 8.71
CA TRP A 63 8.75 -15.51 9.88
C TRP A 63 9.74 -16.60 10.34
N GLY A 64 10.39 -17.24 9.36
CA GLY A 64 11.53 -18.12 9.57
C GLY A 64 12.87 -17.39 9.40
N ARG A 65 13.87 -18.04 8.80
CA ARG A 65 15.23 -17.47 8.70
C ARG A 65 15.36 -16.27 7.74
N GLY A 66 14.38 -16.07 6.85
CA GLY A 66 14.37 -15.04 5.81
C GLY A 66 13.89 -13.67 6.29
N TYR A 67 13.28 -12.91 5.38
CA TYR A 67 12.69 -11.60 5.70
C TYR A 67 11.46 -11.73 6.61
N THR A 68 11.08 -10.63 7.26
CA THR A 68 9.77 -10.54 7.91
C THR A 68 8.71 -10.40 6.83
N ASP A 69 7.92 -11.46 6.68
CA ASP A 69 6.78 -11.46 5.79
C ASP A 69 5.70 -10.48 6.23
N LEU A 70 5.13 -9.76 5.27
CA LEU A 70 4.01 -8.86 5.47
C LEU A 70 2.92 -9.17 4.45
N PHE A 71 1.66 -9.03 4.86
CA PHE A 71 0.49 -9.27 4.03
C PHE A 71 -0.38 -8.03 3.97
N PHE A 72 -0.85 -7.72 2.77
CA PHE A 72 -1.65 -6.54 2.47
C PHE A 72 -2.98 -6.99 1.91
N CYS A 73 -4.05 -6.32 2.37
CA CYS A 73 -5.38 -6.48 1.79
C CYS A 73 -5.30 -6.42 0.26
N ASP A 74 -4.65 -5.38 -0.27
CA ASP A 74 -4.38 -5.16 -1.69
C ASP A 74 -3.19 -4.21 -1.94
N GLU A 75 -2.97 -3.79 -3.19
CA GLU A 75 -1.89 -2.86 -3.52
C GLU A 75 -2.13 -1.45 -3.03
N VAL A 76 -3.39 -0.99 -3.03
CA VAL A 76 -3.80 0.30 -2.49
C VAL A 76 -3.37 0.42 -1.02
N THR A 77 -3.60 -0.63 -0.24
CA THR A 77 -3.12 -0.75 1.15
C THR A 77 -1.59 -0.72 1.24
N ALA A 78 -0.91 -1.47 0.36
CA ALA A 78 0.56 -1.51 0.34
C ALA A 78 1.17 -0.14 0.02
N PHE A 79 0.57 0.58 -0.92
CA PHE A 79 0.94 1.92 -1.34
C PHE A 79 0.72 2.96 -0.25
N ALA A 80 -0.41 2.90 0.46
CA ALA A 80 -0.67 3.72 1.63
C ALA A 80 0.39 3.48 2.72
N ALA A 81 0.75 2.22 2.98
CA ALA A 81 1.83 1.87 3.87
C ALA A 81 3.23 2.25 3.33
N GLY A 82 3.32 2.79 2.11
CA GLY A 82 4.53 3.28 1.47
C GLY A 82 5.41 2.21 0.83
N HIS A 83 4.84 1.07 0.41
CA HIS A 83 5.54 0.06 -0.37
C HIS A 83 5.43 0.38 -1.86
N ARG A 84 6.42 -0.04 -2.65
CA ARG A 84 6.36 -0.03 -4.11
C ARG A 84 6.35 -1.46 -4.68
N PRO A 85 6.01 -1.68 -5.96
CA PRO A 85 6.06 -3.01 -6.53
C PRO A 85 7.49 -3.58 -6.55
N CYS A 86 7.60 -4.88 -6.31
CA CYS A 86 8.86 -5.62 -6.31
C CYS A 86 9.42 -5.82 -7.72
N MET A 87 10.71 -5.52 -7.91
CA MET A 87 11.38 -5.68 -9.21
C MET A 87 11.70 -7.13 -9.61
N GLU A 88 11.58 -8.08 -8.68
CA GLU A 88 11.81 -9.49 -8.98
C GLU A 88 10.54 -10.17 -9.49
N CYS A 89 9.50 -10.22 -8.65
CA CYS A 89 8.28 -10.97 -8.97
C CYS A 89 7.17 -10.14 -9.63
N ARG A 90 7.26 -8.80 -9.55
CA ARG A 90 6.32 -7.84 -10.14
C ARG A 90 7.02 -6.89 -11.10
N ARG A 91 8.02 -7.38 -11.84
CA ARG A 91 8.90 -6.55 -12.68
C ARG A 91 8.15 -5.61 -13.63
N ARG A 92 7.12 -6.11 -14.32
CA ARG A 92 6.29 -5.30 -15.23
C ARG A 92 5.64 -4.13 -14.48
N ASP A 93 4.99 -4.43 -13.36
CA ASP A 93 4.31 -3.42 -12.53
C ASP A 93 5.32 -2.42 -11.94
N ALA A 94 6.49 -2.90 -11.49
CA ALA A 94 7.52 -2.04 -10.93
C ALA A 94 8.10 -1.05 -11.96
N LEU A 95 8.27 -1.47 -13.21
CA LEU A 95 8.68 -0.59 -14.30
C LEU A 95 7.58 0.42 -14.64
N ALA A 96 6.32 -0.03 -14.79
CA ALA A 96 5.19 0.86 -15.03
C ALA A 96 5.00 1.90 -13.91
N TYR A 97 5.14 1.48 -12.64
CA TYR A 97 5.09 2.36 -11.48
C TYR A 97 6.18 3.44 -11.55
N ARG A 98 7.42 3.05 -11.87
CA ARG A 98 8.53 3.99 -11.99
C ARG A 98 8.29 4.98 -13.13
N ASP A 99 7.83 4.50 -14.27
CA ASP A 99 7.65 5.35 -15.46
C ASP A 99 6.52 6.38 -15.21
N ALA A 100 5.41 5.97 -14.59
CA ALA A 100 4.35 6.87 -14.14
C ALA A 100 4.82 7.86 -13.06
N LEU A 101 5.62 7.40 -12.09
CA LEU A 101 6.21 8.26 -11.04
C LEU A 101 7.12 9.32 -11.64
N VAL A 102 7.96 8.95 -12.62
CA VAL A 102 8.85 9.89 -13.32
C VAL A 102 8.05 10.97 -14.03
N GLN A 103 7.00 10.58 -14.75
CA GLN A 103 6.11 11.53 -15.42
C GLN A 103 5.43 12.44 -14.39
N GLY A 104 4.84 11.87 -13.34
CA GLY A 104 4.07 12.64 -12.37
C GLY A 104 4.87 13.55 -11.46
N LEU A 105 6.15 13.26 -11.23
CA LEU A 105 7.06 14.13 -10.50
C LEU A 105 7.87 15.05 -11.43
N GLY A 106 7.70 14.97 -12.74
CA GLY A 106 8.46 15.77 -13.71
C GLY A 106 9.97 15.54 -13.64
N LEU A 107 10.42 14.31 -13.35
CA LEU A 107 11.85 14.03 -13.18
C LEU A 107 12.57 14.00 -14.53
N ALA A 108 13.62 14.81 -14.67
CA ALA A 108 14.42 14.88 -15.90
C ALA A 108 15.14 13.56 -16.27
N ARG A 109 15.36 12.68 -15.28
CA ARG A 109 16.00 11.38 -15.47
C ARG A 109 15.23 10.29 -14.75
N THR A 110 15.21 9.09 -15.33
CA THR A 110 14.64 7.91 -14.69
C THR A 110 15.50 7.48 -13.49
N PRO A 111 14.98 7.55 -12.25
CA PRO A 111 15.73 7.15 -11.07
C PRO A 111 15.91 5.64 -11.01
N ARG A 112 16.95 5.18 -10.31
CA ARG A 112 17.06 3.76 -9.94
C ARG A 112 16.11 3.47 -8.78
N PHE A 113 15.71 2.22 -8.60
CA PHE A 113 14.81 1.83 -7.51
C PHE A 113 15.29 2.23 -6.10
N PRO A 114 16.59 2.15 -5.75
CA PRO A 114 17.07 2.66 -4.46
C PRO A 114 16.87 4.17 -4.28
N ASP A 115 16.83 4.93 -5.39
CA ASP A 115 16.56 6.37 -5.34
C ASP A 115 15.07 6.64 -5.12
N ILE A 116 14.18 5.82 -5.71
CA ILE A 116 12.74 5.82 -5.41
C ILE A 116 12.50 5.42 -3.94
N ASP A 117 13.21 4.41 -3.44
CA ASP A 117 13.11 3.98 -2.04
C ASP A 117 13.46 5.13 -1.06
N ARG A 118 14.41 6.00 -1.44
CA ARG A 118 14.79 7.18 -0.65
C ARG A 118 13.70 8.25 -0.67
N ILE A 119 13.09 8.53 -1.82
CA ILE A 119 11.95 9.45 -1.94
C ILE A 119 10.82 8.96 -1.03
N LEU A 120 10.40 7.71 -1.22
CA LEU A 120 9.32 7.12 -0.45
C LEU A 120 9.64 7.06 1.05
N ASP A 121 10.90 6.84 1.45
CA ASP A 121 11.29 6.80 2.88
C ASP A 121 11.00 8.14 3.57
N GLY A 122 11.32 9.26 2.92
CA GLY A 122 11.02 10.60 3.44
C GLY A 122 9.54 10.96 3.42
N GLU A 123 8.75 10.34 2.55
CA GLU A 123 7.32 10.61 2.42
C GLU A 123 6.43 9.73 3.29
N ARG A 124 6.89 8.52 3.66
CA ARG A 124 6.07 7.54 4.37
C ARG A 124 6.18 7.63 5.88
N ARG A 125 7.26 8.20 6.43
CA ARG A 125 7.49 8.29 7.88
C ARG A 125 8.12 9.63 8.28
N SER A 126 7.76 10.10 9.47
CA SER A 126 8.51 11.11 10.23
C SER A 126 9.07 10.39 11.45
N ASP A 127 10.37 10.17 11.49
CA ASP A 127 11.03 9.26 12.44
C ASP A 127 10.40 7.85 12.47
N ARG A 128 9.67 7.52 13.53
CA ARG A 128 8.99 6.23 13.71
C ARG A 128 7.50 6.29 13.39
N GLU A 129 6.95 7.48 13.19
CA GLU A 129 5.52 7.69 12.98
C GLU A 129 5.17 7.72 11.50
N LYS A 130 3.92 7.37 11.21
CA LYS A 130 3.36 7.49 9.87
C LYS A 130 3.31 8.96 9.48
N ARG A 131 3.94 9.31 8.35
CA ARG A 131 3.77 10.64 7.76
C ARG A 131 2.45 10.68 6.99
N THR A 132 1.66 11.70 7.27
CA THR A 132 0.42 12.03 6.55
C THR A 132 0.57 13.35 5.80
N HIS A 133 -0.30 13.58 4.83
CA HIS A 133 -0.27 14.75 3.94
C HIS A 133 -1.66 15.38 3.90
N ARG A 134 -1.75 16.71 3.98
CA ARG A 134 -3.03 17.42 3.86
C ARG A 134 -3.21 17.90 2.44
N LEU A 135 -4.17 17.33 1.72
CA LEU A 135 -4.39 17.60 0.29
C LEU A 135 -5.89 17.77 -0.02
N PRO A 136 -6.27 18.52 -1.07
CA PRO A 136 -7.65 18.62 -1.51
C PRO A 136 -8.16 17.28 -2.03
N ALA A 137 -9.28 16.80 -1.48
CA ALA A 137 -9.86 15.53 -1.87
C ALA A 137 -10.24 15.47 -3.35
N ALA A 138 -10.59 16.60 -3.97
CA ALA A 138 -10.93 16.68 -5.39
C ALA A 138 -9.74 16.39 -6.33
N GLU A 139 -8.51 16.61 -5.87
CA GLU A 139 -7.29 16.45 -6.69
C GLU A 139 -6.68 15.05 -6.58
N LEU A 140 -7.17 14.23 -5.64
CA LEU A 140 -6.58 12.93 -5.36
C LEU A 140 -6.97 11.89 -6.43
N PRO A 141 -6.03 11.07 -6.92
CA PRO A 141 -6.35 9.98 -7.82
C PRO A 141 -7.05 8.82 -7.11
N ASP A 142 -7.68 7.95 -7.90
CA ASP A 142 -8.13 6.64 -7.44
C ASP A 142 -6.95 5.84 -6.85
N GLY A 143 -7.22 5.15 -5.73
CA GLY A 143 -6.21 4.44 -4.96
C GLY A 143 -5.46 5.31 -3.94
N ALA A 144 -5.81 6.60 -3.81
CA ALA A 144 -5.41 7.38 -2.65
C ALA A 144 -6.11 6.86 -1.39
N MET A 145 -5.35 6.58 -0.33
CA MET A 145 -5.90 6.21 0.98
C MET A 145 -5.84 7.38 1.94
N LEU A 146 -6.93 7.56 2.67
CA LEU A 146 -7.19 8.65 3.60
C LEU A 146 -7.47 8.08 4.99
N LEU A 147 -7.23 8.91 5.99
CA LEU A 147 -7.81 8.72 7.32
C LEU A 147 -9.19 9.42 7.37
N SER A 148 -10.19 8.78 7.98
CA SER A 148 -11.50 9.40 8.23
C SER A 148 -11.35 10.69 9.03
N GLU A 149 -12.33 11.60 8.93
CA GLU A 149 -12.34 12.84 9.71
C GLU A 149 -12.32 12.56 11.23
N GLN A 150 -12.95 11.46 11.65
CA GLN A 150 -12.98 10.99 13.03
C GLN A 150 -11.66 10.33 13.47
N GLY A 151 -10.76 10.01 12.55
CA GLY A 151 -9.45 9.43 12.85
C GLY A 151 -9.45 7.93 13.16
N ASP A 152 -10.58 7.24 12.97
CA ASP A 152 -10.82 5.87 13.40
C ASP A 152 -10.91 4.85 12.25
N ALA A 153 -10.99 5.31 11.01
CA ALA A 153 -11.18 4.49 9.84
C ALA A 153 -10.28 4.91 8.67
N PHE A 154 -10.09 3.97 7.75
CA PHE A 154 -9.33 4.19 6.53
C PHE A 154 -10.25 4.11 5.31
N LEU A 155 -10.07 5.06 4.40
CA LEU A 155 -10.90 5.21 3.20
C LEU A 155 -10.01 5.15 1.96
N ALA A 156 -10.36 4.36 0.96
CA ALA A 156 -9.70 4.37 -0.35
C ALA A 156 -10.58 5.06 -1.38
N LEU A 157 -10.04 6.03 -2.10
CA LEU A 157 -10.77 6.75 -3.13
C LEU A 157 -10.93 5.93 -4.40
N ARG A 158 -12.15 5.88 -4.93
CA ARG A 158 -12.48 5.22 -6.19
C ARG A 158 -13.64 5.94 -6.88
N GLY A 159 -13.35 6.63 -7.98
CA GLY A 159 -14.27 7.55 -8.65
C GLY A 159 -14.82 8.59 -7.69
N ASP A 160 -16.15 8.76 -7.70
CA ASP A 160 -16.89 9.69 -6.84
C ASP A 160 -17.19 9.12 -5.44
N THR A 161 -16.56 8.01 -5.07
CA THR A 161 -16.78 7.34 -3.80
C THR A 161 -15.49 7.13 -3.00
N ALA A 162 -15.67 6.84 -1.72
CA ALA A 162 -14.63 6.37 -0.83
C ALA A 162 -15.05 5.00 -0.26
N LEU A 163 -14.14 4.03 -0.32
CA LEU A 163 -14.36 2.67 0.13
C LEU A 163 -13.80 2.48 1.54
N LEU A 164 -14.63 1.98 2.46
CA LEU A 164 -14.22 1.68 3.83
C LEU A 164 -13.32 0.44 3.86
N TRP A 165 -12.07 0.63 4.25
CA TRP A 165 -11.09 -0.44 4.30
C TRP A 165 -11.29 -1.35 5.52
N SER A 166 -11.07 -2.64 5.32
CA SER A 166 -10.87 -3.64 6.37
C SER A 166 -9.71 -4.59 5.98
N PRO A 167 -9.18 -5.37 6.92
CA PRO A 167 -8.13 -6.36 6.64
C PRO A 167 -8.52 -7.37 5.54
N SER A 168 -9.81 -7.69 5.45
CA SER A 168 -10.38 -8.69 4.53
C SER A 168 -10.92 -8.10 3.22
N GLY A 169 -10.72 -6.81 2.97
CA GLY A 169 -11.29 -6.11 1.82
C GLY A 169 -12.04 -4.85 2.21
N TYR A 170 -12.73 -4.25 1.25
CA TYR A 170 -13.61 -3.11 1.48
C TYR A 170 -14.98 -3.55 2.00
N ALA A 171 -15.42 -2.95 3.11
CA ALA A 171 -16.62 -3.34 3.86
C ALA A 171 -17.84 -2.45 3.58
N GLY A 172 -17.64 -1.33 2.88
CA GLY A 172 -18.70 -0.40 2.56
C GLY A 172 -18.20 0.73 1.67
N ARG A 173 -19.12 1.59 1.25
CA ARG A 173 -18.84 2.77 0.44
C ARG A 173 -19.56 3.98 1.03
N CYS A 174 -18.93 5.14 0.95
CA CYS A 174 -19.54 6.43 1.20
C CYS A 174 -19.22 7.39 0.05
N ALA A 175 -19.87 8.56 0.07
CA ALA A 175 -19.54 9.62 -0.87
C ALA A 175 -18.07 10.02 -0.70
N ARG A 176 -17.41 10.40 -1.80
CA ARG A 176 -16.07 10.97 -1.74
C ARG A 176 -16.08 12.19 -0.80
N PRO A 177 -15.15 12.26 0.17
CA PRO A 177 -15.04 13.42 1.04
C PRO A 177 -14.71 14.67 0.23
N SER A 178 -15.10 15.83 0.74
CA SER A 178 -14.80 17.13 0.14
C SER A 178 -13.77 17.89 0.97
N GLY A 179 -13.23 18.99 0.43
CA GLY A 179 -12.28 19.84 1.14
C GLY A 179 -10.91 19.19 1.33
N ILE A 180 -10.20 19.60 2.39
CA ILE A 180 -8.85 19.13 2.71
C ILE A 180 -8.94 17.86 3.58
N VAL A 181 -8.29 16.79 3.14
CA VAL A 181 -8.29 15.49 3.83
C VAL A 181 -6.90 15.07 4.27
N THR A 182 -6.84 14.15 5.24
CA THR A 182 -5.60 13.55 5.74
C THR A 182 -5.25 12.31 4.91
N VAL A 183 -4.20 12.41 4.09
CA VAL A 183 -3.79 11.39 3.13
C VAL A 183 -2.62 10.56 3.68
N LEU A 184 -2.74 9.24 3.56
CA LEU A 184 -1.72 8.27 3.97
C LEU A 184 -0.80 7.89 2.81
N THR A 185 -1.32 7.84 1.58
CA THR A 185 -0.53 7.50 0.40
C THR A 185 0.58 8.53 0.16
N PRO A 186 1.85 8.11 0.02
CA PRO A 186 2.96 9.02 -0.26
C PRO A 186 2.75 9.86 -1.54
N PRO A 187 3.14 11.15 -1.56
CA PRO A 187 3.03 12.02 -2.73
C PRO A 187 3.63 11.44 -4.02
N ALA A 188 4.78 10.77 -3.97
CA ALA A 188 5.36 10.12 -5.15
C ALA A 188 4.48 8.99 -5.69
N THR A 189 3.78 8.27 -4.81
CA THR A 189 2.81 7.25 -5.23
C THR A 189 1.52 7.88 -5.75
N LEU A 190 1.04 8.97 -5.14
CA LEU A 190 -0.09 9.73 -5.68
C LEU A 190 0.22 10.24 -7.11
N ALA A 191 1.43 10.75 -7.32
CA ALA A 191 1.89 11.18 -8.64
C ALA A 191 1.85 10.03 -9.66
N ALA A 192 2.32 8.84 -9.29
CA ALA A 192 2.25 7.65 -10.15
C ALA A 192 0.80 7.23 -10.48
N LEU A 193 -0.10 7.24 -9.49
CA LEU A 193 -1.52 6.91 -9.67
C LEU A 193 -2.22 7.90 -10.62
N ALA A 194 -1.95 9.20 -10.45
CA ALA A 194 -2.48 10.25 -11.31
C ALA A 194 -1.98 10.12 -12.76
N HIS A 195 -0.79 9.55 -12.97
CA HIS A 195 -0.15 9.39 -14.28
C HIS A 195 -0.29 7.96 -14.83
N GLY A 196 -1.42 7.32 -14.53
CA GLY A 196 -1.86 6.11 -15.24
C GLY A 196 -1.44 4.79 -14.62
N TYR A 197 -0.68 4.77 -13.51
CA TYR A 197 -0.49 3.53 -12.77
C TYR A 197 -1.82 3.07 -12.16
N ARG A 198 -2.23 1.84 -12.47
CA ARG A 198 -3.47 1.24 -11.93
C ARG A 198 -3.11 0.22 -10.86
N PRO A 199 -3.44 0.46 -9.58
CA PRO A 199 -3.11 -0.46 -8.51
C PRO A 199 -4.05 -1.67 -8.52
N LEU A 200 -3.57 -2.80 -7.99
CA LEU A 200 -4.41 -3.96 -7.72
C LEU A 200 -5.34 -3.68 -6.53
N TRP A 201 -6.64 -3.83 -6.75
CA TRP A 201 -7.68 -3.73 -5.74
C TRP A 201 -8.06 -5.11 -5.21
N HIS A 202 -8.47 -5.18 -3.95
CA HIS A 202 -9.12 -6.38 -3.43
C HIS A 202 -10.43 -6.66 -4.21
N PRO A 203 -10.78 -7.92 -4.54
CA PRO A 203 -12.00 -8.23 -5.30
C PRO A 203 -13.30 -7.65 -4.72
N SER A 204 -13.38 -7.49 -3.40
CA SER A 204 -14.55 -6.88 -2.75
C SER A 204 -14.76 -5.41 -3.12
N ALA A 205 -13.75 -4.72 -3.65
CA ALA A 205 -13.93 -3.37 -4.18
C ALA A 205 -14.89 -3.37 -5.37
N GLU A 206 -14.81 -4.38 -6.25
CA GLU A 206 -15.69 -4.51 -7.43
C GLU A 206 -17.14 -4.80 -7.03
N ALA A 207 -17.35 -5.56 -5.95
CA ALA A 207 -18.69 -5.84 -5.43
C ALA A 207 -19.42 -4.59 -4.90
N LEU A 208 -18.69 -3.49 -4.68
CA LEU A 208 -19.23 -2.20 -4.22
C LEU A 208 -19.42 -1.20 -5.36
N GLU A 209 -18.98 -1.52 -6.57
CA GLU A 209 -19.28 -0.69 -7.75
C GLU A 209 -20.80 -0.64 -7.96
N PRO A 210 -21.38 0.53 -8.27
CA PRO A 210 -22.74 0.57 -8.79
C PRO A 210 -22.80 -0.38 -9.99
N SER A 211 -23.75 -1.32 -10.01
CA SER A 211 -24.04 -2.07 -11.23
C SER A 211 -24.32 -1.02 -12.29
N ALA A 212 -23.44 -0.90 -13.29
CA ALA A 212 -23.74 -0.11 -14.47
C ALA A 212 -25.12 -0.57 -14.92
N ALA A 213 -26.09 0.35 -14.93
CA ALA A 213 -27.38 0.08 -15.52
C ALA A 213 -27.08 -0.48 -16.91
N ARG A 214 -27.47 -1.74 -17.15
CA ARG A 214 -27.45 -2.30 -18.50
C ARG A 214 -28.44 -1.45 -19.28
N GLY A 215 -27.93 -0.42 -19.96
CA GLY A 215 -28.70 0.36 -20.91
C GLY A 215 -29.11 -0.59 -22.02
N GLY A 216 -30.40 -0.92 -22.04
CA GLY A 216 -31.10 -1.41 -23.22
C GLY A 216 -31.52 -0.24 -24.09
#